data_AF-A0A0B0EG50-F1
#
_entry.id   AF-A0A0B0EG50-F1
#
_cell.length_a   1.000
_cell.length_b   1.000
_cell.length_c   1.000
_cell.angle_alpha   90.00
_cell.angle_beta   90.00
_cell.angle_gamma   90.00
#
_symmetry.space_group_name_H-M   'P 1'
#
loop_
_entity.id
_entity.type
_entity.pdbx_description
1 polymer ?
#
loop_
_entity_poly.entity_id
_entity_poly.type
_entity_poly.pdbx_seq_one_letter_code
_entity_poly.pdbx_strand_id
1 'polypeptide(L)'
;MRSFVRARKVRLLYLIIASLFCLRIGFSSASPGIEPEALESDKFSGIDFKNGLLKVSVEKQNFNEILYNVAEKAGIKMILYCPADKKLTAGFDYLPLEKGLRLLLEDYNFVFKYHSGEDDLSKSTSHLAKVFVISRLKDPTFAETLGIGGIDQEALYERIMKTVKVKELEMMIKERFESDTLTTTQNSSSQVGNIEKVLIEKIKEIGGVKNLKKTCNRKVTKSHTCY
;
A
#
# COMPACT_ATOMS: atom_id res chain seq x y z
N MET A 1 1.38 58.43 14.70
CA MET A 1 2.74 58.27 15.27
C MET A 1 2.85 57.36 16.52
N ARG A 2 1.77 57.03 17.25
CA ARG A 2 1.85 56.15 18.45
C ARG A 2 1.94 54.64 18.17
N SER A 3 1.66 54.18 16.95
CA SER A 3 1.71 52.76 16.57
C SER A 3 3.11 52.22 16.30
N PHE A 4 4.07 53.08 15.96
CA PHE A 4 5.43 52.66 15.58
C PHE A 4 6.30 52.27 16.78
N VAL A 5 5.99 52.79 17.97
CA VAL A 5 6.77 52.55 19.20
C VAL A 5 6.47 51.16 19.79
N ARG A 6 5.28 50.59 19.52
CA ARG A 6 4.90 49.26 20.04
C ARG A 6 5.65 48.12 19.34
N ALA A 7 5.89 48.23 18.04
CA ALA A 7 6.52 47.17 17.26
C ALA A 7 8.01 46.94 17.62
N ARG A 8 8.73 47.98 18.04
CA ARG A 8 10.14 47.85 18.44
C ARG A 8 10.33 47.11 19.77
N LYS A 9 9.40 47.25 20.71
CA LYS A 9 9.50 46.58 22.03
C LYS A 9 9.30 45.07 21.94
N VAL A 10 8.43 44.60 21.03
CA VAL A 10 8.17 43.16 20.84
C VAL A 10 9.36 42.44 20.21
N ARG A 11 10.04 43.07 19.25
CA ARG A 11 11.25 42.50 18.63
C ARG A 11 12.41 42.35 19.62
N LEU A 12 12.58 43.32 20.54
CA LEU A 12 13.65 43.25 21.53
C LEU A 12 13.42 42.11 22.54
N LEU A 13 12.18 41.89 22.96
CA LEU A 13 11.81 40.80 23.88
C LEU A 13 12.10 39.42 23.27
N TYR A 14 11.79 39.23 21.98
CA TYR A 14 12.02 37.95 21.30
C TYR A 14 13.50 37.58 21.21
N LEU A 15 14.39 38.56 20.99
CA LEU A 15 15.84 38.32 20.93
C LEU A 15 16.43 37.91 22.29
N ILE A 16 15.92 38.47 23.39
CA ILE A 16 16.37 38.10 24.75
C ILE A 16 15.98 36.65 25.05
N ILE A 17 14.74 36.25 24.74
CA ILE A 17 14.23 34.88 24.94
C ILE A 17 15.01 33.87 24.08
N ALA A 18 15.29 34.21 22.81
CA ALA A 18 16.09 33.36 21.93
C ALA A 18 17.53 33.15 22.45
N SER A 19 18.17 34.19 23.00
CA SER A 19 19.54 34.05 23.54
C SER A 19 19.61 33.16 24.79
N LEU A 20 18.58 33.21 25.65
CA LEU A 20 18.48 32.33 26.83
C LEU A 20 18.29 30.86 26.43
N PHE A 21 17.66 30.60 25.28
CA PHE A 21 17.50 29.24 24.77
C PHE A 21 18.81 28.67 24.20
N CYS A 22 19.64 29.50 23.55
CA CYS A 22 20.93 29.07 23.04
C CYS A 22 21.96 28.72 24.14
N LEU A 23 21.90 29.39 25.30
CA LEU A 23 22.81 29.12 26.43
C LEU A 23 22.52 27.79 27.16
N ARG A 24 21.37 27.15 26.91
CA ARG A 24 21.04 25.83 27.48
C ARG A 24 21.55 24.65 26.64
N ILE A 25 22.04 24.89 25.43
CA ILE A 25 22.69 23.87 24.60
C ILE A 25 24.21 23.95 24.85
N GLY A 26 24.57 23.73 26.11
CA GLY A 26 25.97 23.68 26.54
C GLY A 26 26.68 22.49 25.94
N PHE A 27 27.80 22.79 25.29
CA PHE A 27 29.04 22.00 25.22
C PHE A 27 28.96 20.59 25.83
N SER A 28 28.76 19.57 24.99
CA SER A 28 29.21 18.23 25.35
C SER A 28 30.73 18.19 25.23
N SER A 29 31.35 18.02 26.39
CA SER A 29 32.78 17.82 26.61
C SER A 29 33.35 16.72 25.72
N ALA A 30 34.46 17.02 25.05
CA ALA A 30 35.37 16.02 24.52
C ALA A 30 35.96 15.20 25.70
N SER A 31 35.51 13.95 25.83
CA SER A 31 36.12 12.96 26.73
C SER A 31 37.19 12.19 25.95
N PRO A 32 38.43 12.09 26.46
CA PRO A 32 39.51 11.40 25.75
C PRO A 32 39.42 9.88 25.95
N GLY A 33 39.42 9.16 24.83
CA GLY A 33 40.16 7.89 24.65
C GLY A 33 39.89 6.77 25.64
N ILE A 34 38.67 6.21 25.62
CA ILE A 34 38.49 4.79 25.90
C ILE A 34 38.11 4.19 24.56
N GLU A 35 39.07 3.51 23.92
CA GLU A 35 38.84 2.70 22.73
C GLU A 35 37.96 1.52 23.19
N PRO A 36 36.66 1.51 22.85
CA PRO A 36 35.79 0.44 23.26
C PRO A 36 36.23 -0.77 22.44
N GLU A 37 36.75 -1.80 23.10
CA GLU A 37 36.76 -3.15 22.55
C GLU A 37 35.37 -3.39 21.97
N ALA A 38 35.32 -3.43 20.64
CA ALA A 38 34.12 -3.66 19.88
C ALA A 38 33.64 -5.07 20.24
N LEU A 39 32.77 -5.15 21.25
CA LEU A 39 31.74 -6.17 21.31
C LEU A 39 31.14 -6.17 19.91
N GLU A 40 31.48 -7.19 19.12
CA GLU A 40 30.83 -7.50 17.86
C GLU A 40 29.37 -7.81 18.21
N SER A 41 28.60 -6.74 18.44
CA SER A 41 27.18 -6.79 18.62
C SER A 41 26.67 -7.34 17.31
N ASP A 42 26.27 -8.61 17.34
CA ASP A 42 25.68 -9.34 16.23
C ASP A 42 24.80 -8.39 15.43
N LYS A 43 25.34 -7.94 14.28
CA LYS A 43 24.80 -6.81 13.55
C LYS A 43 23.55 -7.31 12.85
N PHE A 44 22.43 -7.18 13.54
CA PHE A 44 21.14 -7.66 13.07
C PHE A 44 20.91 -7.21 11.62
N SER A 45 20.73 -8.19 10.74
CA SER A 45 20.37 -8.03 9.34
C SER A 45 19.10 -8.84 9.08
N GLY A 46 18.02 -8.17 8.71
CA GLY A 46 16.72 -8.78 8.47
C GLY A 46 15.56 -7.93 8.93
N ILE A 47 14.43 -8.61 9.16
CA ILE A 47 13.15 -8.01 9.53
C ILE A 47 12.68 -8.72 10.80
N ASP A 48 12.21 -8.00 11.81
CA ASP A 48 11.63 -8.57 13.04
C ASP A 48 10.30 -7.85 13.34
N PHE A 49 9.33 -8.58 13.87
CA PHE A 49 8.02 -8.03 14.23
C PHE A 49 7.55 -8.58 15.56
N LYS A 50 7.46 -7.72 16.58
CA LYS A 50 7.09 -8.10 17.95
C LYS A 50 6.23 -7.03 18.57
N ASN A 51 5.16 -7.43 19.25
CA ASN A 51 4.27 -6.52 19.99
C ASN A 51 3.72 -5.35 19.15
N GLY A 52 3.43 -5.57 17.86
CA GLY A 52 2.97 -4.52 16.96
C GLY A 52 4.06 -3.58 16.44
N LEU A 53 5.33 -3.83 16.79
CA LEU A 53 6.49 -3.04 16.41
C LEU A 53 7.34 -3.79 15.38
N LEU A 54 7.67 -3.08 14.30
CA LEU A 54 8.47 -3.54 13.17
C LEU A 54 9.89 -2.99 13.28
N LYS A 55 10.87 -3.89 13.18
CA LYS A 55 12.30 -3.59 13.03
C LYS A 55 12.76 -4.08 11.66
N VAL A 56 13.50 -3.24 10.95
CA VAL A 56 14.05 -3.55 9.62
C VAL A 56 15.50 -3.11 9.59
N SER A 57 16.37 -3.97 9.09
CA SER A 57 17.78 -3.68 8.82
C SER A 57 18.17 -4.46 7.57
N VAL A 58 18.02 -3.85 6.41
CA VAL A 58 18.26 -4.50 5.12
C VAL A 58 19.13 -3.62 4.23
N GLU A 59 20.06 -4.22 3.52
CA GLU A 59 20.93 -3.54 2.57
C GLU A 59 20.80 -4.17 1.18
N LYS A 60 20.41 -3.37 0.18
CA LYS A 60 20.29 -3.77 -1.23
C LYS A 60 19.47 -5.05 -1.48
N GLN A 61 18.45 -5.30 -0.66
CA GLN A 61 17.54 -6.44 -0.83
C GLN A 61 16.40 -6.13 -1.80
N ASN A 62 15.81 -7.17 -2.41
CA ASN A 62 14.69 -6.99 -3.32
C ASN A 62 13.48 -6.43 -2.58
N PHE A 63 12.86 -5.38 -3.12
CA PHE A 63 11.71 -4.72 -2.51
C PHE A 63 10.52 -5.66 -2.29
N ASN A 64 10.22 -6.52 -3.26
CA ASN A 64 9.12 -7.48 -3.14
C ASN A 64 9.38 -8.50 -2.02
N GLU A 65 10.63 -8.96 -1.88
CA GLU A 65 11.01 -9.88 -0.80
C GLU A 65 10.89 -9.20 0.58
N ILE A 66 11.31 -7.93 0.70
CA ILE A 66 11.16 -7.17 1.95
C ILE A 66 9.68 -7.07 2.33
N LEU A 67 8.82 -6.65 1.41
CA LEU A 67 7.39 -6.50 1.70
C LEU A 67 6.71 -7.84 1.99
N TYR A 68 7.08 -8.90 1.27
CA TYR A 68 6.60 -10.25 1.55
C TYR A 68 6.95 -10.69 2.98
N ASN A 69 8.21 -10.51 3.39
CA ASN A 69 8.68 -10.85 4.73
C ASN A 69 7.99 -10.01 5.82
N VAL A 70 7.72 -8.73 5.57
CA VAL A 70 6.92 -7.90 6.49
C VAL A 70 5.49 -8.42 6.58
N ALA A 71 4.88 -8.76 5.45
CA ALA A 71 3.51 -9.28 5.38
C ALA A 71 3.35 -10.57 6.18
N GLU A 72 4.28 -11.51 5.97
CA GLU A 72 4.35 -12.79 6.67
C GLU A 72 4.51 -12.59 8.18
N LYS A 73 5.52 -11.81 8.61
CA LYS A 73 5.80 -11.61 10.03
C LYS A 73 4.73 -10.84 10.77
N ALA A 74 4.07 -9.90 10.10
CA ALA A 74 3.00 -9.10 10.68
C ALA A 74 1.60 -9.73 10.56
N GLY A 75 1.47 -10.87 9.85
CA GLY A 75 0.18 -11.52 9.63
C GLY A 75 -0.79 -10.67 8.81
N ILE A 76 -0.28 -9.83 7.90
CA ILE A 76 -1.09 -8.93 7.07
C ILE A 76 -1.06 -9.37 5.60
N LYS A 77 -2.16 -9.15 4.87
CA LYS A 77 -2.20 -9.44 3.43
C LYS A 77 -1.74 -8.23 2.63
N MET A 78 -0.63 -8.35 1.91
CA MET A 78 -0.17 -7.32 0.98
C MET A 78 -0.51 -7.69 -0.46
N ILE A 79 -1.00 -6.70 -1.22
CA ILE A 79 -1.30 -6.85 -2.64
C ILE A 79 -0.48 -5.81 -3.40
N LEU A 80 0.45 -6.30 -4.22
CA LEU A 80 1.40 -5.49 -4.99
C LEU A 80 0.88 -5.35 -6.42
N TYR A 81 0.63 -4.12 -6.86
CA TYR A 81 0.26 -3.80 -8.25
C TYR A 81 1.41 -3.15 -9.03
N CYS A 82 2.65 -3.24 -8.55
CA CYS A 82 3.81 -2.76 -9.28
C CYS A 82 4.86 -3.85 -9.46
N PRO A 83 5.46 -3.98 -10.66
CA PRO A 83 6.72 -4.70 -10.80
C PRO A 83 7.81 -3.84 -10.15
N ALA A 84 8.25 -4.22 -8.96
CA ALA A 84 9.37 -3.57 -8.29
C ALA A 84 10.59 -4.48 -8.28
N ASP A 85 11.34 -4.48 -9.39
CA ASP A 85 12.70 -5.05 -9.45
C ASP A 85 13.73 -4.14 -8.73
N LYS A 86 13.24 -3.21 -7.90
CA LYS A 86 14.05 -2.25 -7.16
C LYS A 86 14.68 -2.93 -5.95
N LYS A 87 15.95 -2.62 -5.72
CA LYS A 87 16.63 -2.96 -4.46
C LYS A 87 16.45 -1.82 -3.46
N LEU A 88 16.14 -2.15 -2.22
CA LEU A 88 15.94 -1.20 -1.12
C LEU A 88 17.04 -1.39 -0.07
N THR A 89 17.51 -0.27 0.47
CA THR A 89 18.30 -0.21 1.71
C THR A 89 17.48 0.59 2.71
N ALA A 90 17.16 -0.03 3.85
CA ALA A 90 16.34 0.60 4.89
C ALA A 90 16.74 0.08 6.27
N GLY A 91 16.70 0.96 7.26
CA GLY A 91 17.06 0.66 8.64
C GLY A 91 16.21 1.45 9.62
N PHE A 92 15.51 0.77 10.51
CA PHE A 92 14.82 1.36 11.65
C PHE A 92 14.52 0.32 12.73
N ASP A 93 14.49 0.76 13.99
CA ASP A 93 14.25 -0.11 15.14
C ASP A 93 12.84 0.10 15.71
N TYR A 94 12.07 -0.99 15.77
CA TYR A 94 10.81 -1.13 16.52
C TYR A 94 9.82 0.04 16.37
N LEU A 95 9.47 0.36 15.12
CA LEU A 95 8.42 1.34 14.81
C LEU A 95 7.04 0.68 14.76
N PRO A 96 5.95 1.39 15.11
CA PRO A 96 4.59 0.90 14.85
C PRO A 96 4.44 0.46 13.39
N LEU A 97 3.80 -0.69 13.14
CA LEU A 97 3.70 -1.30 11.82
C LEU A 97 3.35 -0.31 10.70
N GLU A 98 2.32 0.52 10.90
CA GLU A 98 1.89 1.51 9.92
C GLU A 98 2.98 2.54 9.63
N LYS A 99 3.68 3.02 10.66
CA LYS A 99 4.77 3.99 10.52
C LYS A 99 5.97 3.37 9.80
N GLY A 100 6.32 2.12 10.14
CA GLY A 100 7.39 1.38 9.45
C GLY A 100 7.06 1.14 7.98
N LEU A 101 5.83 0.74 7.66
CA LEU A 101 5.36 0.59 6.28
C LEU A 101 5.37 1.91 5.52
N ARG A 102 4.94 3.02 6.16
CA ARG A 102 4.96 4.35 5.54
C ARG A 102 6.39 4.79 5.18
N LEU A 103 7.40 4.41 5.97
CA LEU A 103 8.81 4.66 5.64
C LEU A 103 9.30 3.76 4.50
N LEU A 104 9.00 2.46 4.53
CA LEU A 104 9.38 1.53 3.46
C LEU A 104 8.74 1.90 2.11
N LEU A 105 7.52 2.43 2.16
CA LEU A 105 6.70 2.78 1.01
C LEU A 105 6.70 4.27 0.71
N GLU A 106 7.61 5.07 1.29
CA GLU A 106 7.63 6.53 1.10
C GLU A 106 7.66 6.91 -0.39
N ASP A 107 8.35 6.08 -1.19
CA ASP A 107 8.48 6.21 -2.64
C ASP A 107 7.32 5.63 -3.47
N TYR A 108 6.22 5.23 -2.85
CA TYR A 108 5.13 4.51 -3.52
C TYR A 108 3.77 5.11 -3.14
N ASN A 109 2.78 4.90 -4.01
CA ASN A 109 1.40 5.16 -3.63
C ASN A 109 0.88 3.92 -2.88
N PHE A 110 0.15 4.09 -1.79
CA PHE A 110 -0.38 2.94 -1.06
C PHE A 110 -1.68 3.30 -0.35
N VAL A 111 -2.47 2.27 -0.06
CA VAL A 111 -3.74 2.36 0.65
C VAL A 111 -3.78 1.29 1.73
N PHE A 112 -4.11 1.70 2.95
CA PHE A 112 -4.33 0.79 4.07
C PHE A 112 -5.82 0.45 4.18
N LYS A 113 -6.13 -0.84 4.39
CA LYS A 113 -7.47 -1.33 4.71
C LYS A 113 -7.41 -2.04 6.06
N TYR A 114 -8.16 -1.52 7.00
CA TYR A 114 -8.27 -2.03 8.37
C TYR A 114 -9.46 -2.99 8.46
N HIS A 115 -9.35 -4.02 9.31
CA HIS A 115 -10.54 -4.75 9.75
C HIS A 115 -11.22 -3.90 10.83
N SER A 116 -12.50 -3.59 10.61
CA SER A 116 -13.37 -3.21 11.72
C SER A 116 -13.86 -4.51 12.32
N GLY A 117 -13.38 -4.85 13.51
CA GLY A 117 -14.01 -5.93 14.28
C GLY A 117 -15.42 -5.46 14.62
N GLU A 118 -16.43 -5.99 13.93
CA GLU A 118 -17.84 -5.65 14.17
C GLU A 118 -18.41 -6.44 15.36
N ASP A 119 -17.68 -7.45 15.86
CA ASP A 119 -18.23 -8.48 16.74
C ASP A 119 -17.88 -8.37 18.23
N ASP A 120 -17.03 -7.45 18.69
CA ASP A 120 -16.70 -7.38 20.12
C ASP A 120 -16.76 -5.95 20.68
N LEU A 121 -17.69 -5.76 21.63
CA LEU A 121 -17.95 -4.57 22.43
C LEU A 121 -16.74 -4.04 23.25
N SER A 122 -15.56 -4.65 23.12
CA SER A 122 -14.33 -4.23 23.76
C SER A 122 -13.47 -3.36 22.82
N LYS A 123 -13.64 -2.03 22.92
CA LYS A 123 -12.63 -1.02 22.55
C LYS A 123 -11.81 -1.37 21.29
N SER A 124 -12.47 -1.28 20.14
CA SER A 124 -11.97 -1.60 18.80
C SER A 124 -10.62 -0.94 18.49
N THR A 125 -9.53 -1.68 18.69
CA THR A 125 -8.27 -1.35 18.02
C THR A 125 -8.37 -1.88 16.61
N SER A 126 -8.64 -1.00 15.65
CA SER A 126 -8.69 -1.37 14.24
C SER A 126 -7.33 -1.96 13.83
N HIS A 127 -7.28 -3.27 13.58
CA HIS A 127 -6.06 -3.94 13.14
C HIS A 127 -5.88 -3.75 11.63
N LEU A 128 -4.65 -3.42 11.21
CA LEU A 128 -4.30 -3.34 9.80
C LEU A 128 -4.41 -4.73 9.19
N ALA A 129 -5.31 -4.92 8.21
CA ALA A 129 -5.60 -6.22 7.64
C ALA A 129 -5.01 -6.40 6.25
N LYS A 130 -5.12 -5.35 5.42
CA LYS A 130 -4.68 -5.38 4.03
C LYS A 130 -3.93 -4.09 3.67
N VAL A 131 -2.88 -4.24 2.87
CA VAL A 131 -2.12 -3.12 2.29
C VAL A 131 -2.12 -3.26 0.78
N PHE A 132 -2.60 -2.24 0.09
CA PHE A 132 -2.54 -2.15 -1.36
C PHE A 132 -1.40 -1.21 -1.72
N VAL A 133 -0.38 -1.72 -2.41
CA VAL A 133 0.74 -0.92 -2.89
C VAL A 133 0.58 -0.71 -4.38
N ILE A 134 0.47 0.55 -4.77
CA ILE A 134 0.22 1.01 -6.13
C ILE A 134 1.48 1.72 -6.61
N SER A 135 1.93 1.39 -7.81
CA SER A 135 3.16 1.99 -8.35
C SER A 135 3.11 3.52 -8.36
N ARG A 136 4.28 4.15 -8.19
CA ARG A 136 4.46 5.60 -8.38
C ARG A 136 4.50 6.02 -9.85
N LEU A 137 4.35 5.07 -10.77
CA LEU A 137 4.54 5.32 -12.20
C LEU A 137 3.66 6.47 -12.70
N LYS A 138 4.29 7.63 -12.84
CA LYS A 138 4.13 8.50 -14.02
C LYS A 138 4.68 7.79 -15.28
N ASP A 139 4.54 6.47 -15.40
CA ASP A 139 4.80 5.80 -16.68
C ASP A 139 3.49 5.88 -17.46
N PRO A 140 3.44 6.68 -18.54
CA PRO A 140 2.27 6.71 -19.41
C PRO A 140 1.95 5.31 -19.95
N THR A 141 2.96 4.45 -20.07
CA THR A 141 2.89 3.05 -20.50
C THR A 141 2.10 2.16 -19.55
N PHE A 142 2.14 2.36 -18.22
CA PHE A 142 1.31 1.56 -17.29
C PHE A 142 -0.16 1.98 -17.39
N ALA A 143 -0.40 3.29 -17.50
CA ALA A 143 -1.73 3.81 -17.79
C ALA A 143 -2.24 3.29 -19.15
N GLU A 144 -1.44 3.31 -20.21
CA GLU A 144 -1.77 2.76 -21.53
C GLU A 144 -1.98 1.24 -21.54
N THR A 145 -1.18 0.48 -20.81
CA THR A 145 -1.32 -0.99 -20.67
C THR A 145 -2.65 -1.35 -20.00
N LEU A 146 -3.16 -0.45 -19.15
CA LEU A 146 -4.50 -0.56 -18.55
C LEU A 146 -5.60 0.15 -19.38
N GLY A 147 -5.27 0.84 -20.47
CA GLY A 147 -6.21 1.63 -21.29
C GLY A 147 -6.73 2.91 -20.61
N ILE A 148 -5.87 3.59 -19.84
CA ILE A 148 -6.16 4.68 -18.90
C ILE A 148 -5.26 5.91 -19.15
N GLY A 149 -4.79 6.13 -20.38
CA GLY A 149 -4.10 7.37 -20.74
C GLY A 149 -5.04 8.59 -20.62
N GLY A 150 -4.63 9.61 -19.85
CA GLY A 150 -5.34 10.90 -19.76
C GLY A 150 -6.49 10.98 -18.76
N ILE A 151 -6.63 10.01 -17.85
CA ILE A 151 -7.70 10.00 -16.84
C ILE A 151 -7.24 10.70 -15.56
N ASP A 152 -8.11 11.54 -15.00
CA ASP A 152 -7.97 12.15 -13.68
C ASP A 152 -7.57 11.09 -12.62
N GLN A 153 -6.67 11.43 -11.70
CA GLN A 153 -6.21 10.52 -10.63
C GLN A 153 -7.38 9.98 -9.81
N GLU A 154 -8.43 10.77 -9.63
CA GLU A 154 -9.64 10.37 -8.91
C GLU A 154 -10.44 9.31 -9.67
N ALA A 155 -10.55 9.45 -11.00
CA ALA A 155 -11.19 8.44 -11.85
C ALA A 155 -10.31 7.17 -12.02
N LEU A 156 -8.99 7.30 -11.99
CA LEU A 156 -8.07 6.16 -11.90
C LEU A 156 -8.27 5.41 -10.59
N TYR A 157 -8.36 6.11 -9.47
CA TYR A 157 -8.61 5.53 -8.15
C TYR A 157 -9.95 4.79 -8.12
N GLU A 158 -11.03 5.41 -8.58
CA GLU A 158 -12.35 4.78 -8.69
C GLU A 158 -12.31 3.52 -9.56
N ARG A 159 -11.59 3.56 -10.69
CA ARG A 159 -11.48 2.42 -11.60
C ARG A 159 -10.65 1.29 -10.98
N ILE A 160 -9.54 1.59 -10.32
CA ILE A 160 -8.74 0.62 -9.58
C ILE A 160 -9.59 0.00 -8.47
N MET A 161 -10.29 0.81 -7.68
CA MET A 161 -11.15 0.34 -6.59
C MET A 161 -12.30 -0.52 -7.11
N LYS A 162 -12.85 -0.19 -8.27
CA LYS A 162 -13.84 -0.99 -8.96
C LYS A 162 -13.28 -2.34 -9.43
N THR A 163 -12.08 -2.35 -10.03
CA THR A 163 -11.40 -3.59 -10.43
C THR A 163 -11.00 -4.45 -9.22
N VAL A 164 -10.57 -3.83 -8.12
CA VAL A 164 -10.27 -4.51 -6.84
C VAL A 164 -11.54 -5.14 -6.28
N LYS A 165 -12.67 -4.42 -6.27
CA LYS A 165 -13.98 -4.96 -5.86
C LYS A 165 -14.39 -6.17 -6.70
N VAL A 166 -14.18 -6.12 -8.01
CA VAL A 166 -14.47 -7.27 -8.90
C VAL A 166 -13.57 -8.47 -8.57
N LYS A 167 -12.25 -8.26 -8.40
CA LYS A 167 -11.33 -9.34 -8.03
C LYS A 167 -11.58 -9.91 -6.62
N GLU A 168 -11.98 -9.07 -5.65
CA GLU A 168 -12.41 -9.54 -4.33
C GLU A 168 -13.66 -10.43 -4.47
N LEU A 169 -14.64 -10.03 -5.28
CA LEU A 169 -15.82 -10.86 -5.56
C LEU A 169 -15.46 -12.18 -6.25
N GLU A 170 -14.58 -12.17 -7.25
CA GLU A 170 -14.11 -13.39 -7.92
C GLU A 170 -13.42 -14.36 -6.94
N MET A 171 -12.58 -13.85 -6.04
CA MET A 171 -11.96 -14.67 -5.00
C MET A 171 -13.00 -15.25 -4.02
N MET A 172 -13.96 -14.45 -3.57
CA MET A 172 -15.03 -14.93 -2.68
C MET A 172 -15.88 -16.02 -3.33
N ILE A 173 -16.16 -15.89 -4.64
CA ILE A 173 -16.88 -16.92 -5.40
C ILE A 173 -16.04 -18.21 -5.44
N LYS A 174 -14.75 -18.09 -5.74
CA LYS A 174 -13.84 -19.23 -5.84
C LYS A 174 -13.71 -19.97 -4.51
N GLU A 175 -13.50 -19.24 -3.42
CA GLU A 175 -13.35 -19.79 -2.06
C GLU A 175 -14.63 -20.51 -1.61
N ARG A 176 -15.81 -19.95 -1.93
CA ARG A 176 -17.11 -20.60 -1.65
C ARG A 176 -17.33 -21.84 -2.50
N PHE A 177 -16.91 -21.84 -3.75
CA PHE A 177 -17.02 -23.01 -4.63
C PHE A 177 -16.11 -24.15 -4.13
N GLU A 178 -14.90 -23.83 -3.68
CA GLU A 178 -13.96 -24.81 -3.10
C GLU A 178 -14.49 -25.38 -1.77
N SER A 179 -15.13 -24.58 -0.91
CA SER A 179 -15.74 -25.09 0.33
C SER A 179 -16.93 -26.03 0.10
N ASP A 180 -17.71 -25.79 -0.95
CA ASP A 180 -18.90 -26.61 -1.27
C ASP A 180 -18.51 -27.94 -1.95
N THR A 181 -17.40 -27.96 -2.70
CA THR A 181 -16.86 -29.20 -3.28
C THR A 181 -16.34 -30.20 -2.24
N LEU A 182 -15.91 -29.73 -1.07
CA LEU A 182 -15.43 -30.60 0.03
C LEU A 182 -16.55 -31.18 0.88
N THR A 183 -17.77 -30.63 0.80
CA THR A 183 -18.91 -31.03 1.64
C THR A 183 -20.01 -31.77 0.88
N THR A 184 -19.98 -31.79 -0.45
CA THR A 184 -21.04 -32.37 -1.28
C THR A 184 -20.69 -33.78 -1.76
N THR A 185 -20.73 -34.74 -0.84
CA THR A 185 -21.16 -36.11 -1.17
C THR A 185 -22.56 -36.25 -0.60
N GLN A 186 -23.58 -36.18 -1.47
CA GLN A 186 -25.03 -36.28 -1.17
C GLN A 186 -25.70 -35.03 -0.57
N ASN A 187 -26.16 -34.09 -1.42
CA ASN A 187 -27.59 -33.76 -1.58
C ASN A 187 -27.84 -32.44 -2.35
N SER A 188 -28.84 -32.51 -3.26
CA SER A 188 -29.61 -31.41 -3.86
C SER A 188 -28.91 -30.43 -4.84
N SER A 189 -28.98 -30.75 -6.13
CA SER A 189 -28.45 -29.97 -7.27
C SER A 189 -29.27 -28.71 -7.67
N SER A 190 -30.33 -28.38 -6.93
CA SER A 190 -31.30 -27.33 -7.31
C SER A 190 -30.96 -25.93 -6.80
N GLN A 191 -30.33 -25.78 -5.61
CA GLN A 191 -30.11 -24.46 -5.02
C GLN A 191 -28.84 -23.74 -5.50
N VAL A 192 -27.82 -24.47 -5.95
CA VAL A 192 -26.53 -23.90 -6.37
C VAL A 192 -26.69 -23.01 -7.61
N GLY A 193 -27.56 -23.39 -8.55
CA GLY A 193 -27.75 -22.65 -9.81
C GLY A 193 -28.38 -21.26 -9.66
N ASN A 194 -29.10 -20.98 -8.56
CA ASN A 194 -29.71 -19.68 -8.34
C ASN A 194 -28.72 -18.64 -7.80
N ILE A 195 -27.77 -19.06 -6.97
CA ILE A 195 -26.75 -18.15 -6.39
C ILE A 195 -25.78 -17.69 -7.48
N GLU A 196 -25.37 -18.60 -8.37
CA GLU A 196 -24.46 -18.29 -9.48
C GLU A 196 -25.04 -17.24 -10.44
N LYS A 197 -26.33 -17.37 -10.79
CA LYS A 197 -27.02 -16.39 -11.66
C LYS A 197 -27.05 -14.98 -11.07
N VAL A 198 -27.34 -14.86 -9.77
CA VAL A 198 -27.41 -13.56 -9.07
C VAL A 198 -26.04 -12.89 -9.00
N LEU A 199 -24.97 -13.66 -8.80
CA LEU A 199 -23.59 -13.15 -8.79
C LEU A 199 -23.11 -12.71 -10.19
N ILE A 200 -23.41 -13.48 -11.23
CA ILE A 200 -23.10 -13.12 -12.61
C ILE A 200 -23.81 -11.81 -13.02
N GLU A 201 -25.07 -11.61 -12.61
CA GLU A 201 -25.77 -10.35 -12.85
C GLU A 201 -25.13 -9.16 -12.14
N LYS A 202 -24.76 -9.30 -10.86
CA LYS A 202 -24.06 -8.24 -10.12
C LYS A 202 -22.70 -7.88 -10.73
N ILE A 203 -21.94 -8.87 -11.23
CA ILE A 203 -20.67 -8.61 -11.92
C ILE A 203 -20.90 -7.81 -13.21
N LYS A 204 -21.96 -8.12 -13.97
CA LYS A 204 -22.33 -7.36 -15.18
C LYS A 204 -22.73 -5.92 -14.87
N GLU A 205 -23.47 -5.72 -13.78
CA GLU A 205 -23.91 -4.41 -13.32
C GLU A 205 -22.73 -3.54 -12.86
N ILE A 206 -21.83 -4.12 -12.04
CA ILE A 206 -20.60 -3.45 -11.61
C ILE A 206 -19.72 -3.18 -12.82
N GLY A 207 -19.49 -4.14 -13.71
CA GLY A 207 -18.57 -4.01 -14.84
C GLY A 207 -18.88 -2.87 -15.81
N GLY A 208 -20.10 -2.30 -15.83
CA GLY A 208 -20.45 -1.21 -16.73
C GLY A 208 -20.10 -1.51 -18.19
N VAL A 209 -20.24 -2.78 -18.61
CA VAL A 209 -19.98 -3.19 -19.99
C VAL A 209 -21.17 -2.75 -20.84
N LYS A 210 -21.20 -1.46 -21.19
CA LYS A 210 -21.93 -1.01 -22.37
C LYS A 210 -21.22 -1.61 -23.58
N ASN A 211 -21.75 -2.73 -24.08
CA ASN A 211 -21.61 -3.22 -25.45
C ASN A 211 -20.21 -3.16 -26.09
N LEU A 212 -19.38 -4.17 -25.83
CA LEU A 212 -18.39 -4.64 -26.81
C LEU A 212 -19.08 -5.60 -27.80
N LYS A 213 -20.00 -5.04 -28.59
CA LYS A 213 -20.59 -5.72 -29.75
C LYS A 213 -20.39 -4.78 -30.94
N LYS A 214 -19.66 -5.27 -31.95
CA LYS A 214 -19.11 -4.55 -33.13
C LYS A 214 -17.76 -3.92 -32.75
N THR A 215 -16.62 -4.32 -33.30
CA THR A 215 -16.29 -4.22 -34.73
C THR A 215 -15.00 -5.01 -34.99
N CYS A 216 -15.04 -6.08 -35.78
CA CYS A 216 -13.95 -6.45 -36.69
C CYS A 216 -14.48 -7.47 -37.71
N ASN A 217 -15.22 -6.95 -38.69
CA ASN A 217 -15.55 -7.69 -39.91
C ASN A 217 -14.76 -7.01 -41.03
N ARG A 218 -13.46 -7.28 -41.09
CA ARG A 218 -12.59 -6.76 -42.15
C ARG A 218 -12.72 -7.70 -43.33
N LYS A 219 -13.57 -7.31 -44.29
CA LYS A 219 -13.64 -7.91 -45.63
C LYS A 219 -12.23 -8.00 -46.21
N VAL A 220 -11.81 -9.21 -46.55
CA VAL A 220 -10.69 -9.45 -47.46
C VAL A 220 -11.19 -9.12 -48.87
N THR A 221 -10.94 -7.90 -49.32
CA THR A 221 -11.03 -7.57 -50.75
C THR A 221 -9.70 -7.94 -51.41
N LYS A 222 -9.76 -8.96 -52.25
CA LYS A 222 -8.73 -9.27 -53.26
C LYS A 222 -8.59 -8.07 -54.21
N SER A 223 -7.37 -7.64 -54.48
CA SER A 223 -7.03 -6.88 -55.68
C SER A 223 -5.86 -7.56 -56.40
N HIS A 224 -6.17 -8.20 -57.52
CA HIS A 224 -5.31 -8.20 -58.71
C HIS A 224 -5.10 -6.72 -59.13
N THR A 225 -4.01 -6.26 -59.74
CA THR A 225 -3.34 -6.75 -60.95
C THR A 225 -2.04 -5.94 -61.19
N CYS A 226 -1.08 -6.56 -61.91
CA CYS A 226 -0.06 -6.02 -62.84
C CYS A 226 0.72 -4.72 -62.51
N TYR A 227 2.06 -4.80 -62.47
CA TYR A 227 2.96 -4.68 -63.63
C TYR A 227 4.30 -5.39 -63.31
#